data_AF-A0A2J5I385-F1
#
_entry.id   AF-A0A2J5I385-F1
#
_cell.length_a   1.000
_cell.length_b   1.000
_cell.length_c   1.000
_cell.angle_alpha   90.00
_cell.angle_beta   90.00
_cell.angle_gamma   90.00
#
_symmetry.space_group_name_H-M   'P 1'
#
loop_
_entity.id
_entity.type
_entity.pdbx_description
1 polymer ?
#
loop_
_entity_poly.entity_id
_entity_poly.type
_entity_poly.pdbx_seq_one_letter_code
_entity_poly.pdbx_strand_id
1 'polypeptide(L)'
;MKILTKEEEDAHYREVVKGGTIGTVLGLIGGGAGVLAAARRFPTIRNLTLPMKSFLVTSSGTFVGIVAADHASRAYEAERNQTVQWYENREQRLRDEELSKLSFVDRTVAWAKREKYKIVGVTWIASMIGSFAMVGRNPYLSGQQKLVQARVYAQGLTLAVLVASAGFEIADQKKGKGILDAKRKAEAAEKGLKAAEVAPQPERQDQSDLWKDMVASEEERLKNKHVDLYDHHEKQKGDKEQAGENNSKEQAQAPAKEAGKKEA
;
A
#
# COMPACT_ATOMS: atom_id res chain seq x y z
N MET A 1 10.05 -14.59 -14.53
CA MET A 1 8.84 -15.05 -13.81
C MET A 1 9.24 -16.19 -12.90
N LYS A 2 8.90 -16.13 -11.61
CA LYS A 2 9.02 -17.32 -10.75
C LYS A 2 7.96 -18.31 -11.21
N ILE A 3 8.37 -19.55 -11.49
CA ILE A 3 7.44 -20.64 -11.77
C ILE A 3 6.92 -21.10 -10.41
N LEU A 4 5.62 -20.95 -10.18
CA LEU A 4 4.99 -21.43 -8.94
C LEU A 4 5.04 -22.96 -8.94
N THR A 5 5.24 -23.56 -7.76
CA THR A 5 5.08 -25.01 -7.66
C THR A 5 3.59 -25.36 -7.69
N LYS A 6 3.22 -26.56 -8.16
CA LYS A 6 1.80 -26.96 -8.27
C LYS A 6 1.04 -26.84 -6.95
N GLU A 7 1.70 -27.13 -5.83
CA GLU A 7 1.10 -27.00 -4.50
C GLU A 7 0.79 -25.53 -4.14
N GLU A 8 1.63 -24.60 -4.61
CA GLU A 8 1.44 -23.17 -4.38
C GLU A 8 0.31 -22.59 -5.21
N GLU A 9 0.16 -23.08 -6.45
CA GLU A 9 -0.94 -22.74 -7.34
C GLU A 9 -2.27 -23.27 -6.80
N ASP A 10 -2.31 -24.51 -6.32
CA ASP A 10 -3.52 -25.11 -5.73
C ASP A 10 -3.96 -24.41 -4.45
N ALA A 11 -2.99 -23.99 -3.62
CA ALA A 11 -3.26 -23.22 -2.40
C ALA A 11 -3.76 -21.79 -2.73
N HIS A 12 -3.16 -21.12 -3.72
CA HIS A 12 -3.63 -19.83 -4.22
C HIS A 12 -5.05 -19.94 -4.79
N TYR A 13 -5.29 -20.92 -5.65
CA TYR A 13 -6.59 -21.17 -6.27
C TYR A 13 -7.67 -21.39 -5.22
N ARG A 14 -7.39 -22.17 -4.17
CA ARG A 14 -8.32 -22.42 -3.07
C ARG A 14 -8.72 -21.14 -2.34
N GLU A 15 -7.76 -20.28 -2.00
CA GLU A 15 -8.06 -19.02 -1.30
C GLU A 15 -8.81 -18.04 -2.20
N VAL A 16 -8.47 -17.95 -3.49
CA VAL A 16 -9.20 -17.11 -4.46
C VAL A 16 -10.63 -17.59 -4.65
N VAL A 17 -10.84 -18.91 -4.79
CA VAL A 17 -12.19 -19.49 -4.91
C VAL A 17 -13.00 -19.28 -3.64
N LYS A 18 -12.40 -19.45 -2.47
CA LYS A 18 -13.06 -19.19 -1.18
C LYS A 18 -13.45 -17.71 -1.02
N GLY A 19 -12.53 -16.79 -1.31
CA GLY A 19 -12.82 -15.35 -1.30
C GLY A 19 -13.90 -14.95 -2.30
N GLY A 20 -13.79 -15.45 -3.54
CA GLY A 20 -14.75 -15.19 -4.61
C GLY A 20 -16.13 -15.73 -4.31
N THR A 21 -16.25 -16.96 -3.80
CA THR A 21 -17.55 -17.57 -3.44
C THR A 21 -18.23 -16.81 -2.30
N ILE A 22 -17.50 -16.47 -1.24
CA ILE A 22 -18.02 -15.65 -0.14
C ILE A 22 -18.47 -14.28 -0.68
N GLY A 23 -17.64 -13.63 -1.50
CA GLY A 23 -17.95 -12.36 -2.14
C GLY A 23 -19.19 -12.41 -3.03
N THR A 24 -19.34 -13.46 -3.83
CA THR A 24 -20.52 -13.64 -4.69
C THR A 24 -21.78 -13.84 -3.86
N VAL A 25 -21.75 -14.66 -2.80
CA VAL A 25 -22.91 -14.85 -1.92
C VAL A 25 -23.30 -13.54 -1.25
N LEU A 26 -22.33 -12.81 -0.69
CA LEU A 26 -22.57 -11.49 -0.09
C LEU A 26 -23.11 -10.49 -1.12
N GLY A 27 -22.56 -10.49 -2.34
CA GLY A 27 -23.01 -9.64 -3.43
C GLY A 27 -24.43 -9.96 -3.89
N LEU A 28 -24.82 -11.25 -3.94
CA LEU A 28 -26.19 -11.66 -4.27
C LEU A 28 -27.18 -11.26 -3.18
N ILE A 29 -26.83 -11.45 -1.90
CA ILE A 29 -27.66 -11.04 -0.77
C ILE A 29 -27.82 -9.52 -0.75
N GLY A 30 -26.72 -8.78 -0.85
CA GLY A 30 -26.70 -7.32 -0.88
C GLY A 30 -27.42 -6.75 -2.10
N GLY A 31 -27.21 -7.35 -3.27
CA GLY A 31 -27.91 -7.02 -4.51
C GLY A 31 -29.40 -7.25 -4.44
N GLY A 32 -29.81 -8.42 -3.93
CA GLY A 32 -31.21 -8.76 -3.69
C GLY A 32 -31.88 -7.79 -2.73
N ALA A 33 -31.26 -7.52 -1.59
CA ALA A 33 -31.74 -6.55 -0.62
C ALA A 33 -31.83 -5.13 -1.21
N GLY A 34 -30.82 -4.72 -1.99
CA GLY A 34 -30.78 -3.44 -2.68
C GLY A 34 -31.89 -3.28 -3.71
N VAL A 35 -32.13 -4.31 -4.54
CA VAL A 35 -33.23 -4.32 -5.52
C VAL A 35 -34.59 -4.28 -4.81
N LEU A 36 -34.77 -5.02 -3.70
CA LEU A 36 -35.99 -5.00 -2.90
C LEU A 36 -36.25 -3.63 -2.26
N ALA A 37 -35.23 -3.01 -1.68
CA ALA A 37 -35.33 -1.67 -1.11
C ALA A 37 -35.64 -0.61 -2.18
N ALA A 38 -34.95 -0.67 -3.32
CA ALA A 38 -35.19 0.22 -4.45
C ALA A 38 -36.58 0.02 -5.06
N ALA A 39 -37.09 -1.22 -5.13
CA ALA A 39 -38.44 -1.51 -5.58
C ALA A 39 -39.53 -0.96 -4.65
N ARG A 40 -39.25 -0.80 -3.34
CA ARG A 40 -40.16 -0.10 -2.42
C ARG A 40 -40.17 1.40 -2.61
N ARG A 41 -39.01 2.02 -2.88
CA ARG A 41 -38.87 3.48 -2.94
C ARG A 41 -39.16 4.08 -4.31
N PHE A 42 -38.84 3.37 -5.38
CA PHE A 42 -38.88 3.88 -6.76
C PHE A 42 -39.86 3.07 -7.64
N PRO A 43 -40.94 3.70 -8.14
CA PRO A 43 -41.93 3.03 -9.00
C PRO A 43 -41.31 2.43 -10.28
N THR A 44 -40.26 3.07 -10.81
CA THR A 44 -39.50 2.59 -11.96
C THR A 44 -38.91 1.20 -11.71
N ILE A 45 -38.23 1.01 -10.57
CA ILE A 45 -37.62 -0.28 -10.19
C ILE A 45 -38.69 -1.32 -9.84
N ARG A 46 -39.80 -0.88 -9.25
CA ARG A 46 -40.94 -1.77 -8.96
C ARG A 46 -41.50 -2.40 -10.23
N ASN A 47 -41.64 -1.62 -11.30
CA ASN A 47 -42.23 -2.04 -12.57
C ASN A 47 -41.24 -2.75 -13.51
N LEU A 48 -39.98 -2.94 -13.12
CA LEU A 48 -39.03 -3.74 -13.88
C LEU A 48 -39.51 -5.20 -14.00
N THR A 49 -39.29 -5.78 -15.18
CA THR A 49 -39.56 -7.20 -15.45
C THR A 49 -38.67 -8.10 -14.58
N LEU A 50 -39.12 -9.32 -14.32
CA LEU A 50 -38.35 -10.30 -13.54
C LEU A 50 -36.92 -10.52 -14.09
N PRO A 51 -36.71 -10.63 -15.42
CA PRO A 51 -35.35 -10.77 -15.98
C PRO A 51 -34.44 -9.57 -15.72
N MET A 52 -34.98 -8.34 -15.73
CA MET A 52 -34.17 -7.15 -15.43
C MET A 52 -33.79 -7.10 -13.95
N LYS A 53 -34.68 -7.52 -13.05
CA LYS A 53 -34.38 -7.61 -11.61
C LYS A 53 -33.34 -8.69 -11.34
N SER A 54 -33.48 -9.88 -11.93
CA SER A 54 -32.48 -10.94 -11.79
C SER A 54 -31.12 -10.49 -12.33
N PHE A 55 -31.09 -9.81 -13.48
CA PHE A 55 -29.86 -9.26 -14.04
C PHE A 55 -29.14 -8.31 -13.08
N LEU A 56 -29.87 -7.40 -12.41
CA LEU A 56 -29.27 -6.48 -11.43
C LEU A 56 -28.67 -7.24 -10.24
N VAL A 57 -29.40 -8.23 -9.71
CA VAL A 57 -28.93 -9.04 -8.57
C VAL A 57 -27.72 -9.89 -8.98
N THR A 58 -27.78 -10.62 -10.08
CA THR A 58 -26.65 -11.46 -10.53
C THR A 58 -25.43 -10.63 -10.88
N SER A 59 -25.60 -9.48 -11.53
CA SER A 59 -24.47 -8.59 -11.87
C SER A 59 -23.77 -8.07 -10.62
N SER A 60 -24.52 -7.72 -9.57
CA SER A 60 -23.92 -7.31 -8.30
C SER A 60 -23.18 -8.46 -7.59
N GLY A 61 -23.71 -9.69 -7.64
CA GLY A 61 -23.04 -10.88 -7.15
C GLY A 61 -21.72 -11.15 -7.86
N THR A 62 -21.71 -11.12 -9.19
CA THR A 62 -20.50 -11.31 -9.99
C THR A 62 -19.47 -10.22 -9.71
N PHE A 63 -19.88 -8.95 -9.66
CA PHE A 63 -18.97 -7.83 -9.41
C PHE A 63 -18.29 -7.94 -8.04
N VAL A 64 -19.07 -8.14 -6.96
CA VAL A 64 -18.51 -8.28 -5.60
C VAL A 64 -17.66 -9.55 -5.50
N GLY A 65 -18.06 -10.64 -6.15
CA GLY A 65 -17.27 -11.87 -6.24
C GLY A 65 -15.89 -11.66 -6.85
N ILE A 66 -15.80 -10.95 -7.98
CA ILE A 66 -14.53 -10.64 -8.64
C ILE A 66 -13.63 -9.80 -7.73
N VAL A 67 -14.18 -8.75 -7.09
CA VAL A 67 -13.41 -7.88 -6.18
C VAL A 67 -12.91 -8.66 -4.96
N ALA A 68 -13.75 -9.52 -4.37
CA ALA A 68 -13.35 -10.35 -3.24
C ALA A 68 -12.31 -11.41 -3.62
N ALA A 69 -12.41 -11.98 -4.82
CA ALA A 69 -11.42 -12.90 -5.37
C ALA A 69 -10.06 -12.21 -5.58
N ASP A 70 -10.04 -11.00 -6.15
CA ASP A 70 -8.81 -10.20 -6.31
C ASP A 70 -8.18 -9.86 -4.95
N HIS A 71 -9.02 -9.48 -3.98
CA HIS A 71 -8.55 -9.18 -2.63
C HIS A 71 -7.98 -10.42 -1.93
N ALA A 72 -8.61 -11.59 -2.09
CA ALA A 72 -8.10 -12.85 -1.55
C ALA A 72 -6.77 -13.26 -2.22
N SER A 73 -6.65 -13.06 -3.55
CA SER A 73 -5.39 -13.29 -4.29
C SER A 73 -4.26 -12.44 -3.70
N ARG A 74 -4.50 -11.14 -3.56
CA ARG A 74 -3.51 -10.18 -3.03
C ARG A 74 -3.16 -10.48 -1.58
N ALA A 75 -4.13 -10.85 -0.76
CA ALA A 75 -3.90 -11.22 0.64
C ALA A 75 -3.01 -12.47 0.76
N TYR A 76 -3.25 -13.50 -0.06
CA TYR A 76 -2.41 -14.69 -0.10
C TYR A 76 -0.97 -14.38 -0.54
N GLU A 77 -0.80 -13.53 -1.56
CA GLU A 77 0.53 -13.08 -1.98
C GLU A 77 1.24 -12.26 -0.89
N ALA A 78 0.50 -11.41 -0.18
CA ALA A 78 1.01 -10.62 0.94
C ALA A 78 1.48 -11.48 2.11
N GLU A 79 0.69 -12.48 2.52
CA GLU A 79 1.04 -13.41 3.61
C GLU A 79 2.31 -14.22 3.30
N ARG A 80 2.52 -14.56 2.03
CA ARG A 80 3.66 -15.35 1.60
C ARG A 80 4.94 -14.54 1.50
N ASN A 81 4.83 -13.27 1.16
CA ASN A 81 5.97 -12.36 1.03
C ASN A 81 6.14 -11.48 2.28
N GLN A 82 6.25 -12.09 3.46
CA GLN A 82 6.40 -11.38 4.74
C GLN A 82 7.60 -10.42 4.75
N THR A 83 8.68 -10.77 4.05
CA THR A 83 9.85 -9.91 3.88
C THR A 83 9.48 -8.62 3.14
N VAL A 84 8.76 -8.72 2.03
CA VAL A 84 8.30 -7.54 1.26
C VAL A 84 7.33 -6.71 2.10
N GLN A 85 6.41 -7.38 2.80
CA GLN A 85 5.49 -6.71 3.75
C GLN A 85 6.24 -5.95 4.84
N TRP A 86 7.34 -6.49 5.38
CA TRP A 86 8.14 -5.81 6.40
C TRP A 86 8.73 -4.51 5.87
N TYR A 87 9.28 -4.51 4.65
CA TYR A 87 9.82 -3.31 4.00
C TYR A 87 8.71 -2.30 3.67
N GLU A 88 7.60 -2.75 3.08
CA GLU A 88 6.45 -1.90 2.79
C GLU A 88 5.91 -1.22 4.07
N ASN A 89 5.78 -1.97 5.16
CA ASN A 89 5.33 -1.44 6.46
C ASN A 89 6.35 -0.45 7.06
N ARG A 90 7.66 -0.73 6.94
CA ARG A 90 8.72 0.19 7.41
C ARG A 90 8.68 1.51 6.66
N GLU A 91 8.55 1.46 5.34
CA GLU A 91 8.45 2.64 4.49
C GLU A 91 7.17 3.44 4.76
N GLN A 92 6.05 2.76 4.97
CA GLN A 92 4.79 3.39 5.40
C GLN A 92 4.97 4.13 6.74
N ARG A 93 5.62 3.52 7.73
CA ARG A 93 5.91 4.15 9.02
C ARG A 93 6.77 5.41 8.88
N LEU A 94 7.84 5.33 8.10
CA LEU A 94 8.72 6.49 7.84
C LEU A 94 7.94 7.62 7.16
N ARG A 95 7.07 7.29 6.20
CA ARG A 95 6.21 8.28 5.55
C ARG A 95 5.17 8.87 6.50
N ASP A 96 4.58 8.08 7.38
CA ASP A 96 3.64 8.59 8.37
C ASP A 96 4.31 9.54 9.37
N GLU A 97 5.56 9.27 9.74
CA GLU A 97 6.40 10.19 10.52
C GLU A 97 6.68 11.48 9.75
N GLU A 98 6.96 11.44 8.44
CA GLU A 98 7.10 12.63 7.60
C GLU A 98 5.78 13.41 7.48
N LEU A 99 4.65 12.72 7.28
CA LEU A 99 3.32 13.33 7.19
C LEU A 99 2.88 13.95 8.53
N SER A 100 3.34 13.41 9.67
CA SER A 100 3.06 13.96 10.99
C SER A 100 3.73 15.32 11.22
N LYS A 101 4.81 15.63 10.48
CA LYS A 101 5.53 16.91 10.52
C LYS A 101 4.89 17.98 9.63
N LEU A 102 3.90 17.62 8.81
CA LEU A 102 3.22 18.53 7.90
C LEU A 102 2.07 19.27 8.59
N SER A 103 1.78 20.48 8.09
CA SER A 103 0.55 21.21 8.42
C SER A 103 -0.69 20.39 8.02
N PHE A 104 -1.81 20.61 8.72
CA PHE A 104 -3.08 19.95 8.45
C PHE A 104 -3.52 20.09 6.98
N VAL A 105 -3.32 21.26 6.38
CA VAL A 105 -3.64 21.51 4.97
C VAL A 105 -2.76 20.66 4.05
N ASP A 106 -1.45 20.65 4.29
CA ASP A 106 -0.49 19.85 3.52
C ASP A 106 -0.77 18.35 3.63
N ARG A 107 -1.15 17.87 4.83
CA ARG A 107 -1.51 16.48 5.08
C ARG A 107 -2.78 16.08 4.34
N THR A 108 -3.78 16.96 4.31
CA THR A 108 -5.04 16.71 3.59
C THR A 108 -4.81 16.68 2.08
N VAL A 109 -3.97 17.58 1.55
CA VAL A 109 -3.57 17.57 0.13
C VAL A 109 -2.77 16.32 -0.22
N ALA A 110 -1.83 15.90 0.64
CA ALA A 110 -1.06 14.68 0.47
C ALA A 110 -1.97 13.43 0.46
N TRP A 111 -2.94 13.37 1.38
CA TRP A 111 -3.95 12.32 1.42
C TRP A 111 -4.81 12.31 0.14
N ALA A 112 -5.30 13.48 -0.29
CA ALA A 112 -6.12 13.60 -1.48
C ALA A 112 -5.38 13.16 -2.75
N LYS A 113 -4.07 13.40 -2.83
CA LYS A 113 -3.22 12.91 -3.92
C LYS A 113 -3.03 11.40 -3.88
N ARG A 114 -2.81 10.81 -2.70
CA ARG A 114 -2.67 9.36 -2.53
C ARG A 114 -3.94 8.64 -2.97
N GLU A 115 -5.08 9.15 -2.52
CA GLU A 115 -6.39 8.54 -2.77
C GLU A 115 -7.11 9.11 -3.99
N LYS A 116 -6.36 9.74 -4.91
CA LYS A 116 -6.91 10.46 -6.06
C LYS A 116 -7.91 9.63 -6.86
N TYR A 117 -7.61 8.35 -7.12
CA TYR A 117 -8.49 7.49 -7.90
C TYR A 117 -9.77 7.13 -7.14
N LYS A 118 -9.69 6.92 -5.81
CA LYS A 118 -10.87 6.69 -4.97
C LYS A 118 -11.74 7.95 -4.91
N ILE A 119 -11.13 9.11 -4.72
CA ILE A 119 -11.85 10.40 -4.67
C ILE A 119 -12.52 10.70 -6.01
N VAL A 120 -11.81 10.51 -7.12
CA VAL A 120 -12.37 10.68 -8.47
C VAL A 120 -13.51 9.69 -8.70
N GLY A 121 -13.34 8.42 -8.33
CA GLY A 121 -14.39 7.40 -8.44
C GLY A 121 -15.64 7.72 -7.61
N VAL A 122 -15.45 8.11 -6.35
CA VAL A 122 -16.56 8.50 -5.45
C VAL A 122 -17.24 9.77 -5.95
N THR A 123 -16.48 10.78 -6.37
CA THR A 123 -17.03 12.02 -6.93
C THR A 123 -17.80 11.76 -8.22
N TRP A 124 -17.29 10.84 -9.04
CA TRP A 124 -17.97 10.41 -10.26
C TRP A 124 -19.32 9.74 -9.96
N ILE A 125 -19.34 8.75 -9.05
CA ILE A 125 -20.59 8.10 -8.61
C ILE A 125 -21.55 9.12 -7.98
N ALA A 126 -21.03 10.02 -7.14
CA ALA A 126 -21.82 11.07 -6.52
C ALA A 126 -22.44 12.01 -7.57
N SER A 127 -21.71 12.35 -8.63
CA SER A 127 -22.21 13.18 -9.73
C SER A 127 -23.32 12.48 -10.54
N MET A 128 -23.20 11.15 -10.76
CA MET A 128 -24.25 10.36 -11.40
C MET A 128 -25.53 10.34 -10.57
N ILE A 129 -25.39 10.04 -9.28
CA ILE A 129 -26.51 9.96 -8.34
C ILE A 129 -27.18 11.34 -8.21
N GLY A 130 -26.38 12.40 -8.09
CA GLY A 130 -26.85 13.79 -8.01
C GLY A 130 -27.61 14.21 -9.28
N SER A 131 -27.07 13.91 -10.45
CA SER A 131 -27.72 14.20 -11.74
C SER A 131 -29.03 13.41 -11.89
N PHE A 132 -29.03 12.12 -11.56
CA PHE A 132 -30.23 11.29 -11.62
C PHE A 132 -31.32 11.76 -10.62
N ALA A 133 -30.92 12.17 -9.41
CA ALA A 133 -31.83 12.74 -8.42
C ALA A 133 -32.42 14.09 -8.87
N MET A 134 -31.64 14.94 -9.54
CA MET A 134 -32.09 16.21 -10.08
C MET A 134 -33.04 16.01 -11.26
N VAL A 135 -32.67 15.20 -12.25
CA VAL A 135 -33.48 14.91 -13.45
C VAL A 135 -34.78 14.17 -13.08
N GLY A 136 -34.70 13.27 -12.09
CA GLY A 136 -35.86 12.53 -11.58
C GLY A 136 -36.93 13.41 -10.91
N ARG A 137 -36.58 14.64 -10.48
CA ARG A 137 -37.53 15.60 -9.90
C ARG A 137 -38.30 16.42 -10.93
N ASN A 138 -37.97 16.35 -12.23
CA ASN A 138 -38.61 17.18 -13.24
C ASN A 138 -39.97 16.58 -13.68
N PRO A 139 -41.11 17.22 -13.36
CA PRO A 139 -42.45 16.63 -13.56
C PRO A 139 -43.03 16.81 -14.96
N TYR A 140 -42.41 17.62 -15.83
CA TYR A 140 -42.97 18.07 -17.11
C TYR A 140 -42.74 17.13 -18.32
N LEU A 141 -42.29 15.89 -18.12
CA LEU A 141 -41.98 14.93 -19.21
C LEU A 141 -42.77 13.63 -19.06
N SER A 142 -43.36 13.14 -20.15
CA SER A 142 -44.07 11.86 -20.18
C SER A 142 -43.13 10.67 -19.94
N GLY A 143 -43.65 9.57 -19.37
CA GLY A 143 -42.84 8.41 -18.98
C GLY A 143 -42.08 7.75 -20.13
N GLN A 144 -42.64 7.75 -21.34
CA GLN A 144 -41.98 7.21 -22.53
C GLN A 144 -40.85 8.12 -23.05
N GLN A 145 -41.03 9.45 -22.99
CA GLN A 145 -39.97 10.41 -23.35
C GLN A 145 -38.79 10.34 -22.37
N LYS A 146 -39.07 10.19 -21.07
CA LYS A 146 -38.03 9.98 -20.04
C LYS A 146 -37.17 8.75 -20.31
N LEU A 147 -37.76 7.68 -20.85
CA LEU A 147 -37.07 6.41 -21.09
C LEU A 147 -36.10 6.48 -22.29
N VAL A 148 -36.51 7.14 -23.37
CA VAL A 148 -35.63 7.39 -24.53
C VAL A 148 -34.49 8.33 -24.15
N GLN A 149 -34.82 9.41 -23.45
CA GLN A 149 -33.83 10.40 -23.01
C GLN A 149 -32.86 9.79 -21.99
N ALA A 150 -33.34 8.95 -21.07
CA ALA A 150 -32.51 8.25 -20.11
C ALA A 150 -31.45 7.35 -20.77
N ARG A 151 -31.78 6.70 -21.90
CA ARG A 151 -30.79 5.88 -22.63
C ARG A 151 -29.68 6.73 -23.25
N VAL A 152 -30.05 7.85 -23.87
CA VAL A 152 -29.09 8.81 -24.45
C VAL A 152 -28.23 9.46 -23.36
N TYR A 153 -28.84 9.82 -22.22
CA TYR A 153 -28.09 10.32 -21.07
C TYR A 153 -27.19 9.26 -20.44
N ALA A 154 -27.62 7.99 -20.35
CA ALA A 154 -26.77 6.92 -19.84
C ALA A 154 -25.55 6.68 -20.74
N GLN A 155 -25.75 6.65 -22.06
CA GLN A 155 -24.67 6.53 -23.04
C GLN A 155 -23.73 7.75 -23.02
N GLY A 156 -24.29 8.97 -23.01
CA GLY A 156 -23.52 10.20 -22.90
C GLY A 156 -22.73 10.28 -21.60
N LEU A 157 -23.32 9.81 -20.50
CA LEU A 157 -22.64 9.76 -19.21
C LEU A 157 -21.49 8.77 -19.25
N THR A 158 -21.69 7.54 -19.75
CA THR A 158 -20.60 6.55 -19.90
C THR A 158 -19.41 7.09 -20.70
N LEU A 159 -19.68 7.82 -21.79
CA LEU A 159 -18.66 8.53 -22.56
C LEU A 159 -17.97 9.63 -21.75
N ALA A 160 -18.74 10.43 -21.01
CA ALA A 160 -18.19 11.47 -20.15
C ALA A 160 -17.27 10.89 -19.05
N VAL A 161 -17.58 9.71 -18.50
CA VAL A 161 -16.70 9.02 -17.52
C VAL A 161 -15.39 8.62 -18.15
N LEU A 162 -15.43 8.01 -19.34
CA LEU A 162 -14.24 7.56 -20.04
C LEU A 162 -13.34 8.74 -20.37
N VAL A 163 -13.93 9.84 -20.87
CA VAL A 163 -13.22 11.07 -21.17
C VAL A 163 -12.67 11.73 -19.90
N ALA A 164 -13.44 11.78 -18.81
CA ALA A 164 -12.98 12.32 -17.53
C ALA A 164 -11.84 11.46 -16.94
N SER A 165 -11.94 10.14 -17.00
CA SER A 165 -10.91 9.21 -16.52
C SER A 165 -9.61 9.38 -17.29
N ALA A 166 -9.68 9.45 -18.63
CA ALA A 166 -8.54 9.72 -19.49
C ALA A 166 -7.95 11.13 -19.24
N GLY A 167 -8.80 12.14 -19.07
CA GLY A 167 -8.37 13.51 -18.77
C GLY A 167 -7.68 13.64 -17.41
N PHE A 168 -8.18 12.93 -16.39
CA PHE A 168 -7.53 12.84 -15.09
C PHE A 168 -6.17 12.15 -15.18
N GLU A 169 -6.05 11.07 -15.95
CA GLU A 169 -4.78 10.37 -16.13
C GLU A 169 -3.73 11.25 -16.83
N ILE A 170 -4.13 12.03 -17.84
CA ILE A 170 -3.25 12.99 -18.54
C ILE A 170 -2.88 14.17 -17.63
N ALA A 171 -3.83 14.71 -16.87
CA ALA A 171 -3.58 15.81 -15.94
C ALA A 171 -2.68 15.40 -14.77
N ASP A 172 -2.83 14.16 -14.32
CA ASP A 172 -2.01 13.53 -13.28
C ASP A 172 -0.57 13.31 -13.76
N GLN A 173 -0.37 12.81 -15.00
CA GLN A 173 0.97 12.74 -15.61
C GLN A 173 1.66 14.11 -15.68
N LYS A 174 0.90 15.20 -15.82
CA LYS A 174 1.45 16.57 -15.85
C LYS A 174 1.70 17.18 -14.47
N LYS A 175 0.93 16.78 -13.44
CA LYS A 175 0.96 17.37 -12.08
C LYS A 175 1.70 16.54 -11.03
N GLY A 176 2.16 15.32 -11.36
CA GLY A 176 3.00 14.48 -10.48
C GLY A 176 4.23 15.20 -9.90
N LYS A 177 4.72 16.24 -10.59
CA LYS A 177 6.07 16.80 -10.43
C LYS A 177 6.37 17.81 -9.32
N GLY A 178 5.48 18.20 -8.40
CA GLY A 178 5.87 19.41 -7.64
C GLY A 178 5.03 19.97 -6.52
N ILE A 179 4.70 19.19 -5.49
CA ILE A 179 4.36 19.82 -4.20
C ILE A 179 5.47 19.60 -3.16
N LEU A 180 5.99 18.38 -3.03
CA LEU A 180 7.12 18.12 -2.12
C LEU A 180 8.42 18.73 -2.65
N ASP A 181 8.66 18.67 -3.97
CA ASP A 181 9.80 19.34 -4.60
C ASP A 181 9.67 20.86 -4.57
N ALA A 182 8.45 21.39 -4.70
CA ALA A 182 8.22 22.83 -4.60
C ALA A 182 8.44 23.34 -3.17
N LYS A 183 8.00 22.57 -2.16
CA LYS A 183 8.22 22.91 -0.75
C LYS A 183 9.68 22.74 -0.33
N ARG A 184 10.37 21.67 -0.73
CA ARG A 184 11.83 21.51 -0.53
C ARG A 184 12.63 22.60 -1.24
N LYS A 185 12.25 22.98 -2.46
CA LYS A 185 12.88 24.11 -3.19
C LYS A 185 12.60 25.45 -2.51
N ALA A 186 11.40 25.66 -1.98
CA ALA A 186 11.07 26.87 -1.23
C ALA A 186 11.85 26.95 0.09
N GLU A 187 11.93 25.85 0.85
CA GLU A 187 12.73 25.78 2.09
C GLU A 187 14.24 25.88 1.84
N ALA A 188 14.75 25.33 0.72
CA ALA A 188 16.15 25.45 0.31
C ALA A 188 16.51 26.88 -0.15
N ALA A 189 15.55 27.56 -0.82
CA ALA A 189 15.70 28.97 -1.20
C ALA A 189 15.67 29.91 0.01
N GLU A 190 14.85 29.60 1.02
CA GLU A 190 14.74 30.40 2.25
C GLU A 190 15.96 30.23 3.18
N LYS A 191 16.59 29.04 3.21
CA LYS A 191 17.76 28.75 4.05
C LYS A 191 19.13 29.10 3.43
N GLY A 192 19.17 29.69 2.24
CA GLY A 192 20.41 30.16 1.60
C GLY A 192 21.47 29.07 1.34
N LEU A 193 21.08 27.79 1.36
CA LEU A 193 21.97 26.68 1.11
C LEU A 193 22.16 26.56 -0.40
N LYS A 194 23.39 26.76 -0.90
CA LYS A 194 23.71 26.55 -2.32
C LYS A 194 23.20 25.19 -2.76
N ALA A 195 22.53 25.18 -3.90
CA ALA A 195 21.97 24.02 -4.56
C ALA A 195 22.99 22.88 -4.62
N ALA A 196 23.03 22.04 -3.58
CA ALA A 196 23.51 20.69 -3.70
C ALA A 196 22.50 20.04 -4.64
N GLU A 197 22.91 19.96 -5.90
CA GLU A 197 22.40 19.10 -6.97
C GLU A 197 21.27 18.19 -6.47
N VAL A 198 20.06 18.75 -6.44
CA VAL A 198 18.88 17.97 -6.08
C VAL A 198 18.63 17.12 -7.30
N ALA A 199 19.25 15.92 -7.28
CA ALA A 199 18.99 14.89 -8.25
C ALA A 199 17.47 14.80 -8.43
N PRO A 200 16.96 14.93 -9.67
CA PRO A 200 15.54 14.76 -9.90
C PRO A 200 15.21 13.33 -9.47
N GLN A 201 14.55 13.16 -8.33
CA GLN A 201 14.00 11.88 -7.93
C GLN A 201 12.94 11.53 -8.98
N PRO A 202 13.17 10.52 -9.84
CA PRO A 202 12.20 10.18 -10.87
C PRO A 202 11.01 9.49 -10.21
N GLU A 203 9.83 9.89 -10.65
CA GLU A 203 8.54 9.48 -10.14
C GLU A 203 8.28 7.96 -10.23
N ARG A 204 7.33 7.50 -9.40
CA ARG A 204 6.83 6.12 -9.31
C ARG A 204 7.90 5.11 -8.87
N GLN A 205 8.37 5.25 -7.64
CA GLN A 205 9.43 4.41 -7.09
C GLN A 205 9.04 3.51 -5.91
N ASP A 206 7.75 3.42 -5.55
CA ASP A 206 7.31 2.56 -4.43
C ASP A 206 7.66 1.08 -4.65
N GLN A 207 7.76 0.59 -5.89
CA GLN A 207 8.17 -0.80 -6.15
C GLN A 207 9.62 -0.93 -6.66
N SER A 208 10.12 0.08 -7.39
CA SER A 208 11.47 0.05 -7.97
C SER A 208 12.57 0.51 -7.01
N ASP A 209 12.25 0.99 -5.81
CA ASP A 209 13.24 1.25 -4.76
C ASP A 209 13.19 0.23 -3.61
N LEU A 210 12.11 -0.56 -3.48
CA LEU A 210 12.04 -1.66 -2.48
C LEU A 210 13.21 -2.63 -2.59
N TRP A 211 13.66 -2.94 -3.82
CA TRP A 211 14.85 -3.78 -4.00
C TRP A 211 16.14 -3.07 -3.60
N LYS A 212 16.25 -1.75 -3.79
CA LYS A 212 17.42 -0.98 -3.34
C LYS A 212 17.48 -0.95 -1.82
N ASP A 213 16.34 -0.79 -1.18
CA ASP A 213 16.24 -0.77 0.29
C ASP A 213 16.49 -2.18 0.88
N MET A 214 15.99 -3.22 0.23
CA MET A 214 16.30 -4.62 0.54
C MET A 214 17.80 -4.91 0.39
N VAL A 215 18.43 -4.46 -0.71
CA VAL A 215 19.88 -4.58 -0.93
C VAL A 215 20.67 -3.80 0.12
N ALA A 216 20.30 -2.54 0.40
CA ALA A 216 20.97 -1.72 1.40
C ALA A 216 20.91 -2.35 2.80
N SER A 217 19.76 -2.93 3.17
CA SER A 217 19.62 -3.64 4.45
C SER A 217 20.42 -4.95 4.52
N GLU A 218 20.55 -5.68 3.41
CA GLU A 218 21.44 -6.86 3.33
C GLU A 218 22.91 -6.45 3.39
N GLU A 219 23.29 -5.34 2.77
CA GLU A 219 24.64 -4.76 2.89
C GLU A 219 24.95 -4.34 4.34
N GLU A 220 23.99 -3.72 5.05
CA GLU A 220 24.12 -3.41 6.48
C GLU A 220 24.25 -4.69 7.31
N ARG A 221 23.45 -5.72 7.03
CA ARG A 221 23.53 -7.02 7.71
C ARG A 221 24.89 -7.69 7.50
N LEU A 222 25.43 -7.62 6.28
CA LEU A 222 26.75 -8.14 5.94
C LEU A 222 27.86 -7.34 6.61
N LYS A 223 27.75 -6.01 6.67
CA LYS A 223 28.67 -5.14 7.41
C LYS A 223 28.67 -5.48 8.89
N ASN A 224 27.52 -5.58 9.53
CA ASN A 224 27.41 -5.97 10.95
C ASN A 224 28.02 -7.36 11.22
N LYS A 225 27.81 -8.31 10.30
CA LYS A 225 28.40 -9.66 10.40
C LYS A 225 29.93 -9.67 10.18
N HIS A 226 30.47 -8.72 9.41
CA HIS A 226 31.93 -8.56 9.24
C HIS A 226 32.57 -7.75 10.37
N VAL A 227 31.82 -6.88 11.05
CA VAL A 227 32.26 -6.17 12.25
C VAL A 227 32.41 -7.14 13.44
N ASP A 228 31.58 -8.17 13.54
CA ASP A 228 31.68 -9.21 14.59
C ASP A 228 33.06 -9.91 14.63
N LEU A 229 33.73 -10.09 13.49
CA LEU A 229 35.07 -10.70 13.42
C LEU A 229 36.18 -9.80 13.99
N TYR A 230 36.01 -8.48 13.93
CA TYR A 230 36.97 -7.51 14.49
C TYR A 230 36.72 -7.27 15.99
N ASP A 231 35.45 -7.18 16.41
CA ASP A 231 35.09 -7.00 17.83
C ASP A 231 35.42 -8.24 18.70
N HIS A 232 35.31 -9.45 18.14
CA HIS A 232 35.76 -10.66 18.82
C HIS A 232 37.30 -10.70 18.99
N HIS A 233 38.05 -10.07 18.08
CA HIS A 233 39.52 -10.01 18.14
C HIS A 233 40.01 -9.02 19.20
N GLU A 234 39.33 -7.88 19.37
CA GLU A 234 39.60 -6.88 20.41
C GLU A 234 39.31 -7.43 21.81
N LYS A 235 38.14 -8.09 22.00
CA LYS A 235 37.81 -8.74 23.29
C LYS A 235 38.74 -9.90 23.63
N GLN A 236 39.11 -10.75 22.66
CA GLN A 236 40.09 -11.81 22.91
C GLN A 236 41.50 -11.29 23.20
N LYS A 237 41.90 -10.14 22.64
CA LYS A 237 43.18 -9.49 22.99
C LYS A 237 43.13 -8.89 24.39
N GLY A 238 42.06 -8.18 24.74
CA GLY A 238 41.88 -7.59 26.07
C GLY A 238 41.86 -8.64 27.19
N ASP A 239 41.17 -9.76 26.99
CA ASP A 239 41.13 -10.87 27.96
C ASP A 239 42.50 -11.56 28.12
N LYS A 240 43.30 -11.64 27.05
CA LYS A 240 44.66 -12.20 27.10
C LYS A 240 45.68 -11.25 27.74
N GLU A 241 45.54 -9.95 27.52
CA GLU A 241 46.39 -8.93 28.15
C GLU A 241 46.09 -8.83 29.66
N GLN A 242 44.82 -8.86 30.07
CA GLN A 242 44.44 -8.89 31.49
C GLN A 242 44.86 -10.19 32.19
N ALA A 243 44.77 -11.35 31.51
CA ALA A 243 45.27 -12.61 32.04
C ALA A 243 46.80 -12.62 32.18
N GLY A 244 47.53 -12.02 31.24
CA GLY A 244 48.99 -11.87 31.30
C GLY A 244 49.45 -10.90 32.39
N GLU A 245 48.71 -9.82 32.62
CA GLU A 245 49.05 -8.82 33.64
C GLU A 245 48.82 -9.33 35.07
N ASN A 246 47.76 -10.12 35.30
CA ASN A 246 47.50 -10.78 36.59
C ASN A 246 48.56 -11.85 36.91
N ASN A 247 48.96 -12.66 35.93
CA ASN A 247 50.00 -13.68 36.11
C ASN A 247 51.38 -13.06 36.40
N SER A 248 51.66 -11.89 35.82
CA SER A 248 52.91 -11.15 36.05
C SER A 248 52.97 -10.51 37.45
N LYS A 249 51.82 -10.08 38.00
CA LYS A 249 51.73 -9.55 39.38
C LYS A 249 51.83 -10.65 40.43
N GLU A 250 51.35 -11.85 40.14
CA GLU A 250 51.41 -13.01 41.04
C GLU A 250 52.85 -13.58 41.14
N GLN A 251 53.62 -13.58 40.05
CA GLN A 251 55.04 -14.00 40.07
C GLN A 251 55.98 -12.99 40.74
N ALA A 252 55.62 -11.70 40.79
CA ALA A 252 56.45 -10.67 41.41
C ALA A 252 56.34 -10.61 42.95
N GLN A 253 55.45 -11.39 43.59
CA GLN A 253 55.22 -11.36 45.04
C GLN A 253 55.67 -12.61 45.82
N ALA A 254 56.34 -13.59 45.20
CA ALA A 254 56.86 -14.76 45.91
C ALA A 254 58.21 -14.46 46.63
N PRO A 255 58.32 -14.57 47.98
CA PRO A 255 59.55 -14.23 48.70
C PRO A 255 60.57 -15.39 48.71
N ALA A 256 61.86 -15.02 48.67
CA ALA A 256 63.00 -15.93 48.76
C ALA A 256 63.24 -16.42 50.21
N LYS A 257 63.16 -17.74 50.44
CA LYS A 257 63.68 -18.52 51.57
C LYS A 257 63.84 -19.97 51.05
N GLU A 258 64.82 -20.81 51.39
CA GLU A 258 65.95 -20.79 52.32
C GLU A 258 66.88 -21.93 51.88
N ALA A 259 68.19 -21.77 52.14
CA ALA A 259 69.22 -22.78 51.93
C ALA A 259 69.10 -23.96 52.92
N GLY A 260 69.57 -25.17 52.55
CA GLY A 260 69.99 -26.14 53.57
C GLY A 260 70.05 -27.62 53.20
N LYS A 261 71.30 -28.11 53.06
CA LYS A 261 71.86 -29.35 53.67
C LYS A 261 71.33 -30.76 53.32
N LYS A 262 72.29 -31.52 52.75
CA LYS A 262 72.92 -32.78 53.23
C LYS A 262 72.21 -34.14 53.12
N GLU A 263 72.97 -35.05 52.47
CA GLU A 263 73.34 -36.43 52.87
C GLU A 263 72.23 -37.36 53.38
N ALA A 264 71.89 -38.39 52.59
CA ALA A 264 72.27 -39.80 52.79
C ALA A 264 71.62 -40.66 51.69
#